data_AF-A0A847WUB9-F1
#
_entry.id   AF-A0A847WUB9-F1
#
_cell.length_a   1.000
_cell.length_b   1.000
_cell.length_c   1.000
_cell.angle_alpha   90.00
_cell.angle_beta   90.00
_cell.angle_gamma   90.00
#
_symmetry.space_group_name_H-M   'P 1'
#
loop_
_entity.id
_entity.type
_entity.pdbx_description
1 polymer ?
#
loop_
_entity_poly.entity_id
_entity_poly.type
_entity_poly.pdbx_seq_one_letter_code
_entity_poly.pdbx_strand_id
1 'polypeptide(L)'
;MTIEILQTHPLLASCEKALAERYTVHKLHEVEDKKAWLAENGSRIRAHAGSGVQADLMDALPNLEIIASFGVGYDNIDTKAAKARNIR
;
A
#
# COMPACT_ATOMS: atom_id res chain seq x y z
N MET A 1 -7.08 -12.94 12.66
CA MET A 1 -7.31 -12.12 11.44
C MET A 1 -5.97 -11.84 10.81
N THR A 2 -5.84 -12.03 9.49
CA THR A 2 -4.64 -11.68 8.73
C THR A 2 -4.55 -10.17 8.54
N ILE A 3 -3.34 -9.62 8.43
CA ILE A 3 -3.15 -8.20 8.14
C ILE A 3 -3.52 -7.95 6.67
N GLU A 4 -4.23 -6.86 6.41
CA GLU A 4 -4.62 -6.44 5.06
C GLU A 4 -3.61 -5.43 4.50
N ILE A 5 -3.16 -5.69 3.28
CA ILE A 5 -2.13 -4.89 2.61
C ILE A 5 -2.59 -4.46 1.23
N LEU A 6 -2.10 -3.31 0.78
CA LEU A 6 -2.43 -2.73 -0.51
C LEU A 6 -1.25 -2.83 -1.47
N GLN A 7 -1.51 -3.37 -2.66
CA GLN A 7 -0.54 -3.45 -3.75
C GLN A 7 -0.95 -2.51 -4.89
N THR A 8 -0.17 -1.44 -5.14
CA THR A 8 -0.51 -0.41 -6.13
C THR A 8 -0.09 -0.71 -7.56
N HIS A 9 0.84 -1.65 -7.77
CA HIS A 9 1.37 -2.05 -9.08
C HIS A 9 1.79 -3.54 -9.07
N PRO A 10 1.93 -4.20 -10.23
CA PRO A 10 2.46 -5.56 -10.30
C PRO A 10 3.85 -5.68 -9.66
N LEU A 11 4.07 -6.74 -8.88
CA LEU A 11 5.37 -7.08 -8.31
C LEU A 11 5.93 -8.31 -9.02
N LEU A 12 7.13 -8.77 -8.63
CA LEU A 12 7.59 -10.10 -9.03
C LEU A 12 6.62 -11.17 -8.52
N ALA A 13 6.33 -12.17 -9.36
CA ALA A 13 5.39 -13.25 -9.01
C ALA A 13 5.77 -13.98 -7.71
N SER A 14 7.07 -14.14 -7.43
CA SER A 14 7.57 -14.70 -6.17
C SER A 14 7.23 -13.83 -4.96
N CYS A 15 7.30 -12.50 -5.09
CA CYS A 15 6.90 -11.56 -4.05
C CYS A 15 5.38 -11.60 -3.83
N GLU A 16 4.58 -11.54 -4.90
CA GLU A 16 3.11 -11.61 -4.77
C GLU A 16 2.68 -12.90 -4.08
N LYS A 17 3.27 -14.04 -4.46
CA LYS A 17 3.02 -15.32 -3.80
C LYS A 17 3.37 -15.30 -2.32
N ALA A 18 4.56 -14.82 -1.96
CA ALA A 18 5.01 -14.75 -0.58
C ALA A 18 4.13 -13.83 0.29
N LEU A 19 3.62 -12.74 -0.29
CA LEU A 19 2.67 -11.83 0.37
C LEU A 19 1.31 -12.51 0.56
N ALA A 20 0.76 -13.14 -0.47
CA ALA A 20 -0.54 -13.81 -0.43
C ALA A 20 -0.58 -15.00 0.56
N GLU A 21 0.56 -15.63 0.85
CA GLU A 21 0.67 -16.68 1.87
C GLU A 21 0.54 -16.15 3.31
N ARG A 22 0.79 -14.86 3.54
CA ARG A 22 0.92 -14.26 4.90
C ARG A 22 -0.13 -13.18 5.19
N TYR A 23 -0.66 -12.56 4.14
CA TYR A 23 -1.48 -11.36 4.21
C TYR A 23 -2.67 -11.46 3.28
N THR A 24 -3.71 -10.69 3.57
CA THR A 24 -4.78 -10.42 2.61
C THR A 24 -4.30 -9.30 1.69
N VAL A 25 -4.00 -9.63 0.43
CA VAL A 25 -3.45 -8.69 -0.54
C VAL A 25 -4.57 -8.11 -1.41
N HIS A 26 -4.70 -6.79 -1.38
CA HIS A 26 -5.63 -6.05 -2.23
C HIS A 26 -4.85 -5.40 -3.37
N LYS A 27 -5.11 -5.85 -4.60
CA LYS A 27 -4.43 -5.37 -5.81
C LYS A 27 -5.16 -4.17 -6.39
N LEU A 28 -4.81 -2.97 -5.93
CA LEU A 28 -5.46 -1.73 -6.39
C LEU A 28 -5.31 -1.49 -7.89
N HIS A 29 -4.24 -1.99 -8.51
CA HIS A 29 -4.04 -1.87 -9.96
C HIS A 29 -5.03 -2.68 -10.80
N GLU A 30 -5.71 -3.67 -10.22
CA GLU A 30 -6.75 -4.48 -10.88
C GLU A 30 -8.15 -3.90 -10.63
N VAL A 31 -8.28 -2.88 -9.78
CA VAL A 31 -9.55 -2.23 -9.46
C VAL A 31 -9.83 -1.10 -10.46
N GLU A 32 -11.03 -1.11 -11.05
CA GLU A 32 -11.48 -0.05 -11.97
C GLU A 32 -11.64 1.30 -11.26
N ASP A 33 -12.51 1.37 -10.24
CA ASP A 33 -12.68 2.58 -9.43
C ASP A 33 -11.86 2.51 -8.14
N LYS A 34 -10.59 2.87 -8.27
CA LYS A 34 -9.63 2.91 -7.17
C LYS A 34 -10.09 3.84 -6.04
N LYS A 35 -10.73 4.96 -6.37
CA LYS A 35 -11.11 5.98 -5.39
C LYS A 35 -12.27 5.49 -4.54
N ALA A 36 -13.29 4.91 -5.15
CA ALA A 36 -14.41 4.30 -4.42
C ALA A 36 -13.91 3.16 -3.53
N TRP A 37 -13.06 2.29 -4.07
CA TRP A 37 -12.50 1.18 -3.32
C TRP A 37 -11.68 1.62 -2.10
N LEU A 38 -10.84 2.64 -2.26
CA LEU A 38 -10.05 3.23 -1.17
C LEU A 38 -10.93 3.88 -0.12
N ALA A 39 -12.01 4.57 -0.52
CA ALA A 39 -12.95 5.16 0.42
C ALA A 39 -13.67 4.11 1.28
N GLU A 40 -13.98 2.95 0.70
CA GLU A 40 -14.66 1.85 1.40
C GLU A 40 -13.71 0.99 2.25
N ASN A 41 -12.49 0.75 1.77
CA ASN A 41 -11.59 -0.27 2.35
C ASN A 41 -10.33 0.31 2.99
N GLY A 42 -10.01 1.58 2.77
CA GLY A 42 -8.71 2.16 3.13
C GLY A 42 -8.38 2.14 4.62
N SER A 43 -9.39 2.20 5.48
CA SER A 43 -9.22 2.09 6.94
C SER A 43 -8.77 0.70 7.41
N ARG A 44 -8.93 -0.35 6.59
CA ARG A 44 -8.52 -1.72 6.94
C ARG A 44 -7.06 -2.02 6.57
N ILE A 45 -6.51 -1.24 5.66
CA ILE A 45 -5.14 -1.42 5.17
C ILE A 45 -4.15 -0.95 6.22
N ARG A 46 -3.19 -1.83 6.56
CA ARG A 46 -2.12 -1.52 7.51
C ARG A 46 -0.73 -1.46 6.88
N ALA A 47 -0.56 -2.03 5.68
CA ALA A 47 0.70 -1.94 4.95
C ALA A 47 0.48 -1.70 3.46
N HIS A 48 1.45 -1.05 2.84
CA HIS A 48 1.53 -0.88 1.39
C HIS A 48 2.74 -1.66 0.85
N ALA A 49 2.58 -2.28 -0.31
CA ALA A 49 3.66 -2.91 -1.07
C ALA A 49 3.67 -2.39 -2.52
N GLY A 50 4.80 -1.84 -2.95
CA GLY A 50 4.95 -1.32 -4.33
C GLY A 50 5.71 -0.01 -4.38
N SER A 51 5.25 0.93 -5.20
CA SER A 51 5.89 2.23 -5.38
C SER A 51 4.85 3.33 -5.56
N GLY A 52 5.30 4.59 -5.52
CA GLY A 52 4.46 5.75 -5.87
C GLY A 52 3.51 6.20 -4.77
N VAL A 53 3.87 6.10 -3.49
CA VAL A 53 2.99 6.49 -2.39
C VAL A 53 3.14 7.98 -2.08
N GLN A 54 2.15 8.76 -2.49
CA GLN A 54 2.07 10.20 -2.23
C GLN A 54 1.08 10.48 -1.07
N ALA A 55 1.04 11.73 -0.61
CA ALA A 55 0.24 12.13 0.55
C ALA A 55 -1.26 11.83 0.41
N ASP A 56 -1.81 11.94 -0.80
CA ASP A 56 -3.21 11.65 -1.13
C ASP A 56 -3.59 10.18 -0.90
N LEU A 57 -2.71 9.25 -1.27
CA LEU A 57 -2.89 7.83 -0.97
C LEU A 57 -2.78 7.58 0.54
N MET A 58 -1.86 8.23 1.23
CA MET A 58 -1.76 8.10 2.70
C MET A 58 -3.01 8.63 3.40
N ASP A 59 -3.62 9.70 2.89
CA ASP A 59 -4.88 10.25 3.43
C ASP A 59 -6.04 9.27 3.29
N ALA A 60 -6.05 8.47 2.23
CA ALA A 60 -7.02 7.40 2.02
C ALA A 60 -6.77 6.17 2.91
N LEU A 61 -5.61 6.06 3.54
CA LEU A 61 -5.18 4.90 4.33
C LEU A 61 -4.85 5.33 5.78
N PRO A 62 -5.86 5.71 6.59
CA PRO A 62 -5.62 6.35 7.89
C PRO A 62 -4.91 5.44 8.92
N ASN A 63 -4.92 4.12 8.71
CA ASN A 63 -4.29 3.13 9.59
C ASN A 63 -3.00 2.53 8.97
N LEU A 64 -2.43 3.18 7.95
CA LEU A 64 -1.20 2.72 7.33
C LEU A 64 -0.02 2.80 8.31
N GLU A 65 0.74 1.72 8.43
CA GLU A 65 1.86 1.61 9.38
C GLU A 65 3.22 1.57 8.69
N ILE A 66 3.26 1.04 7.46
CA ILE A 66 4.50 0.83 6.70
C ILE A 66 4.27 0.92 5.19
N ILE A 67 5.24 1.54 4.49
CA ILE A 67 5.33 1.54 3.03
C ILE A 67 6.54 0.69 2.62
N ALA A 68 6.28 -0.52 2.14
CA ALA A 68 7.32 -1.40 1.62
C ALA A 68 7.60 -1.08 0.14
N SER A 69 8.63 -0.26 -0.09
CA SER A 69 9.06 0.11 -1.44
C SER A 69 9.60 -1.10 -2.22
N PHE A 70 9.06 -1.34 -3.41
CA PHE A 70 9.57 -2.34 -4.35
C PHE A 70 10.60 -1.69 -5.30
N GLY A 71 11.83 -1.60 -4.83
CA GLY A 71 12.94 -1.00 -5.57
C GLY A 71 13.98 -0.36 -4.63
N VAL A 72 15.12 0.06 -5.19
CA VAL A 72 16.18 0.72 -4.41
C VAL A 72 15.84 2.20 -4.16
N GLY A 73 15.30 2.88 -5.18
CA GLY A 73 14.89 4.28 -5.09
C GLY A 73 13.50 4.45 -4.46
N TYR A 74 13.33 5.50 -3.67
CA TYR A 74 12.05 5.88 -3.05
C TYR A 74 11.69 7.34 -3.33
N ASP A 75 12.26 7.93 -4.39
CA ASP A 75 12.00 9.33 -4.80
C ASP A 75 10.51 9.58 -5.10
N ASN A 76 9.79 8.53 -5.46
CA ASN A 76 8.35 8.55 -5.71
C ASN A 76 7.49 8.31 -4.44
N ILE A 77 8.10 8.35 -3.25
CA ILE A 77 7.40 8.28 -1.96
C ILE A 77 7.54 9.63 -1.26
N ASP A 78 6.42 10.22 -0.84
CA ASP A 78 6.46 11.42 0.00
C ASP A 78 6.87 11.06 1.44
N THR A 79 8.19 10.94 1.65
CA THR A 79 8.78 10.59 2.95
C THR A 79 8.48 11.62 4.04
N LYS A 80 8.21 12.89 3.68
CA LYS A 80 7.80 13.92 4.65
C LYS A 80 6.38 13.65 5.14
N ALA A 81 5.46 13.34 4.22
CA ALA A 81 4.09 12.96 4.55
C ALA A 81 4.04 11.67 5.38
N ALA A 82 4.86 10.67 5.03
CA ALA A 82 4.99 9.43 5.78
C ALA A 82 5.48 9.67 7.21
N LYS A 83 6.56 10.45 7.36
CA LYS A 83 7.11 10.81 8.67
C LYS A 83 6.11 11.59 9.53
N ALA A 84 5.37 12.54 8.95
CA ALA A 84 4.35 13.30 9.66
C ALA A 84 3.22 12.41 10.21
N ARG A 85 2.97 11.25 9.58
CA ARG A 85 1.95 10.26 9.96
C ARG A 85 2.52 9.08 10.76
N ASN A 86 3.80 9.10 11.13
CA ASN A 86 4.52 7.98 11.77
C ASN A 86 4.50 6.67 10.98
N ILE A 87 4.44 6.76 9.65
CA ILE A 87 4.52 5.62 8.74
C ILE A 87 6.01 5.27 8.52
N ARG A 88 6.33 3.98 8.57
CA ARG A 88 7.69 3.46 8.34
C ARG A 88 8.04 3.29 6.88
#